data_AF-A0A147EE11-F1
#
_entry.id   AF-A0A147EE11-F1
#
_cell.length_a   1.000
_cell.length_b   1.000
_cell.length_c   1.000
_cell.angle_alpha   90.00
_cell.angle_beta   90.00
_cell.angle_gamma   90.00
#
_symmetry.space_group_name_H-M   'P 1'
#
loop_
_entity.id
_entity.type
_entity.pdbx_description
1 polymer ?
#
loop_
_entity_poly.entity_id
_entity_poly.type
_entity_poly.pdbx_seq_one_letter_code
_entity_poly.pdbx_strand_id
1 'polypeptide(L)'
;VVLKPSEKDPSAALWLAQLWKEAGLPDGAFTVLQGDKVAVDGLLNAPVVQSISFVGSTPIAQYIYETASRNGKRVQALGGAKNHMLVLPDADLDLVADSAVNAGFGAAGERCMAISVVLAVEPVADELIAKVSERIAKLRIGNGADAAEPDMGPLISAQHRDKVSSYVDIAEADGARIVVDG
;
A
#
# COMPACT_ATOMS: atom_id res chain seq x y z
N VAL A 1 -10.41 18.47 12.90
CA VAL A 1 -9.45 17.58 12.20
C VAL A 1 -9.03 18.25 10.90
N VAL A 2 -7.74 18.26 10.61
CA VAL A 2 -7.22 18.72 9.30
C VAL A 2 -6.60 17.51 8.60
N LEU A 3 -7.16 17.13 7.45
CA LEU A 3 -6.69 16.01 6.64
C LEU A 3 -5.87 16.52 5.45
N LYS A 4 -4.62 16.07 5.33
CA LYS A 4 -3.76 16.28 4.15
C LYS A 4 -3.67 14.97 3.36
N PRO A 5 -4.57 14.71 2.38
CA PRO A 5 -4.59 13.45 1.63
C PRO A 5 -3.45 13.40 0.61
N SER A 6 -3.16 12.21 0.07
CA SER A 6 -2.23 12.09 -1.06
C SER A 6 -2.66 13.00 -2.22
N GLU A 7 -1.71 13.73 -2.79
CA GLU A 7 -1.91 14.60 -3.94
C GLU A 7 -2.14 13.84 -5.25
N LYS A 8 -1.92 12.52 -5.26
CA LYS A 8 -2.11 11.67 -6.43
C LYS A 8 -3.58 11.33 -6.71
N ASP A 9 -4.39 11.26 -5.66
CA ASP A 9 -5.77 10.75 -5.68
C ASP A 9 -6.72 11.49 -4.69
N PRO A 10 -6.76 12.85 -4.72
CA PRO A 10 -7.40 13.64 -3.68
C PRO A 10 -8.93 13.59 -3.66
N SER A 11 -9.58 13.14 -4.74
CA SER A 11 -11.01 13.31 -4.98
C SER A 11 -11.88 12.69 -3.89
N ALA A 12 -11.53 11.50 -3.39
CA ALA A 12 -12.29 10.83 -2.34
C ALA A 12 -12.31 11.62 -1.03
N ALA A 13 -11.18 12.23 -0.64
CA ALA A 13 -11.11 13.04 0.56
C ALA A 13 -11.97 14.31 0.47
N LEU A 14 -11.96 14.97 -0.70
CA LEU A 14 -12.81 16.13 -0.96
C LEU A 14 -14.30 15.76 -0.94
N TRP A 15 -14.66 14.62 -1.54
CA TRP A 15 -16.02 14.13 -1.53
C TRP A 15 -16.51 13.78 -0.12
N LEU A 16 -15.68 13.13 0.70
CA LEU A 16 -15.99 12.88 2.12
C LEU A 16 -16.21 14.18 2.91
N ALA A 17 -15.42 15.23 2.64
CA ALA A 17 -15.61 16.53 3.29
C ALA A 17 -16.97 17.14 2.95
N GLN A 18 -17.40 17.02 1.69
CA GLN A 18 -18.71 17.46 1.23
C GLN A 18 -19.84 16.68 1.92
N LEU A 19 -19.72 15.36 2.01
CA LEU A 19 -20.70 14.51 2.72
C LEU A 19 -20.80 14.86 4.22
N TRP A 20 -19.68 15.20 4.86
CA TRP A 20 -19.70 15.69 6.25
C TRP A 20 -20.47 17.00 6.39
N LYS A 21 -20.30 17.93 5.44
CA LYS A 21 -21.03 19.19 5.43
C LYS A 21 -22.54 18.95 5.26
N GLU A 22 -22.93 18.07 4.34
CA GLU A 22 -24.32 17.68 4.11
C GLU A 22 -24.95 16.99 5.34
N ALA A 23 -24.16 16.20 6.07
CA ALA A 23 -24.57 15.60 7.34
C ALA A 23 -24.71 16.60 8.51
N GLY A 24 -24.40 17.88 8.28
CA GLY A 24 -24.54 18.94 9.29
C GLY A 24 -23.32 19.14 10.18
N LEU A 25 -22.14 18.61 9.81
CA LEU A 25 -20.91 18.85 10.56
C LEU A 25 -20.57 20.36 10.54
N PRO A 26 -20.30 21.00 11.69
CA PRO A 26 -19.96 22.42 11.74
C PRO A 26 -18.70 22.77 10.96
N ASP A 27 -18.64 23.99 10.43
CA ASP A 27 -17.48 24.49 9.69
C ASP A 27 -16.21 24.48 10.55
N GLY A 28 -15.11 24.05 9.94
CA GLY A 28 -13.81 23.91 10.60
C GLY A 28 -13.64 22.65 11.46
N ALA A 29 -14.70 21.89 11.74
CA ALA A 29 -14.57 20.62 12.47
C ALA A 29 -13.81 19.56 11.65
N PHE A 30 -14.00 19.54 10.33
CA PHE A 30 -13.22 18.75 9.37
C PHE A 30 -12.79 19.63 8.20
N THR A 31 -11.51 19.64 7.87
CA THR A 31 -10.96 20.43 6.77
C THR A 31 -9.99 19.57 5.98
N VAL A 32 -10.14 19.58 4.66
CA VAL A 32 -9.17 18.96 3.74
C VAL A 32 -8.19 20.04 3.30
N LEU A 33 -6.91 19.86 3.63
CA LEU A 33 -5.81 20.73 3.22
C LEU A 33 -5.04 20.00 2.12
N GLN A 34 -5.16 20.46 0.87
CA GLN A 34 -4.32 19.94 -0.21
C GLN A 34 -2.92 20.53 -0.15
N GLY A 35 -1.97 19.84 -0.76
CA GLY A 35 -0.59 20.30 -0.89
C GLY A 35 0.39 19.15 -0.82
N ASP A 36 1.67 19.46 -0.72
CA ASP A 36 2.78 18.51 -0.70
C ASP A 36 3.50 18.59 0.65
N LYS A 37 4.83 18.43 0.65
CA LYS A 37 5.70 18.63 1.80
C LYS A 37 5.49 20.00 2.47
N VAL A 38 5.23 21.07 1.74
CA VAL A 38 5.04 22.41 2.33
C VAL A 38 3.83 22.43 3.25
N ALA A 39 2.73 21.80 2.85
CA ALA A 39 1.54 21.67 3.69
C ALA A 39 1.81 20.81 4.93
N VAL A 40 2.55 19.71 4.76
CA VAL A 40 2.98 18.85 5.88
C VAL A 40 3.83 19.62 6.88
N ASP A 41 4.85 20.33 6.42
CA ASP A 41 5.75 21.10 7.29
C ASP A 41 5.00 22.24 7.99
N GLY A 42 4.01 22.84 7.33
CA GLY A 42 3.08 23.79 7.96
C GLY A 42 2.34 23.18 9.15
N LEU A 43 1.75 21.98 8.98
CA LEU A 43 1.06 21.27 10.05
C LEU A 43 2.01 20.85 11.19
N LEU A 44 3.23 20.41 10.84
CA LEU A 44 4.24 20.00 11.81
C LEU A 44 4.75 21.15 12.68
N ASN A 45 4.77 22.38 12.16
CA ASN A 45 5.30 23.55 12.87
C ASN A 45 4.21 24.44 13.50
N ALA A 46 2.94 24.30 13.09
CA ALA A 46 1.84 25.10 13.61
C ALA A 46 1.64 24.86 15.13
N PRO A 47 1.73 25.90 15.99
CA PRO A 47 1.56 25.74 17.45
C PRO A 47 0.18 25.22 17.86
N VAL A 48 -0.85 25.51 17.05
CA VAL A 48 -2.24 25.11 17.32
C VAL A 48 -2.47 23.60 17.12
N VAL A 49 -1.64 22.92 16.31
CA VAL A 49 -1.76 21.47 16.08
C VAL A 49 -1.16 20.71 17.27
N GLN A 50 -1.99 19.97 18.00
CA GLN A 50 -1.57 19.25 19.21
C GLN A 50 -1.12 17.80 18.93
N SER A 51 -1.60 17.20 17.85
CA SER A 51 -1.30 15.82 17.51
C SER A 51 -1.23 15.58 16.00
N ILE A 52 -0.44 14.58 15.61
CA ILE A 52 -0.24 14.15 14.23
C ILE A 52 -0.50 12.64 14.11
N SER A 53 -1.24 12.24 13.08
CA SER A 53 -1.40 10.86 12.66
C SER A 53 -0.95 10.74 11.22
N PHE A 54 0.02 9.87 10.94
CA PHE A 54 0.57 9.68 9.62
C PHE A 54 0.55 8.20 9.22
N VAL A 55 0.24 7.95 7.94
CA VAL A 55 0.36 6.64 7.30
C VAL A 55 1.02 6.86 5.94
N GLY A 56 2.12 6.15 5.66
CA GLY A 56 2.84 6.26 4.40
C GLY A 56 4.16 5.48 4.42
N SER A 57 5.15 5.92 3.65
CA SER A 57 6.44 5.23 3.60
C SER A 57 7.26 5.42 4.88
N THR A 58 8.09 4.43 5.23
CA THR A 58 8.94 4.46 6.44
C THR A 58 9.84 5.70 6.54
N PRO A 59 10.54 6.16 5.48
CA PRO A 59 11.39 7.36 5.58
C PRO A 59 10.59 8.61 5.94
N ILE A 60 9.37 8.75 5.41
CA ILE A 60 8.51 9.91 5.69
C ILE A 60 7.86 9.78 7.07
N ALA A 61 7.49 8.56 7.50
CA ALA A 61 6.99 8.30 8.85
C ALA A 61 8.03 8.70 9.91
N GLN A 62 9.31 8.34 9.71
CA GLN A 62 10.41 8.75 10.58
C GLN A 62 10.55 10.27 10.64
N TYR A 63 10.61 10.93 9.47
CA TYR A 63 10.70 12.39 9.39
C TYR A 63 9.58 13.10 10.16
N ILE A 64 8.34 12.65 9.97
CA ILE A 64 7.16 13.22 10.63
C ILE A 64 7.19 12.96 12.12
N TYR A 65 7.54 11.74 12.54
CA TYR A 65 7.61 11.36 13.95
C TYR A 65 8.63 12.22 14.70
N GLU A 66 9.84 12.34 14.16
CA GLU A 66 10.92 13.12 14.76
C GLU A 66 10.57 14.61 14.83
N THR A 67 10.07 15.18 13.73
CA THR A 67 9.77 16.61 13.64
C THR A 67 8.58 17.00 14.52
N ALA A 68 7.50 16.19 14.51
CA ALA A 68 6.34 16.42 15.37
C ALA A 68 6.73 16.33 16.85
N SER A 69 7.52 15.31 17.23
CA SER A 69 7.98 15.14 18.62
C SER A 69 8.89 16.28 19.06
N ARG A 70 9.80 16.74 18.20
CA ARG A 70 10.67 17.91 18.46
C ARG A 70 9.85 19.18 18.72
N ASN A 71 8.71 19.32 18.05
CA ASN A 71 7.75 20.42 18.24
C ASN A 71 6.75 20.18 19.38
N GLY A 72 7.00 19.19 20.25
CA GLY A 72 6.18 18.90 21.45
C GLY A 72 4.81 18.29 21.16
N LYS A 73 4.58 17.76 19.96
CA LYS A 73 3.29 17.18 19.55
C LYS A 73 3.24 15.70 19.86
N ARG A 74 2.05 15.18 20.16
CA ARG A 74 1.80 13.73 20.20
C ARG A 74 1.75 13.20 18.77
N VAL A 75 2.45 12.11 18.48
CA VAL A 75 2.50 11.58 17.11
C VAL A 75 2.40 10.06 17.07
N GLN A 76 1.61 9.57 16.13
CA GLN A 76 1.65 8.19 15.63
C GLN A 76 1.99 8.23 14.14
N ALA A 77 2.99 7.45 13.72
CA ALA A 77 3.44 7.41 12.33
C ALA A 77 3.64 5.96 11.90
N LEU A 78 2.84 5.52 10.93
CA LEU A 78 2.84 4.16 10.40
C LEU A 78 3.58 4.14 9.07
N GLY A 79 4.60 3.29 8.97
CA GLY A 79 5.50 3.18 7.82
C GLY A 79 5.14 2.08 6.82
N GLY A 80 6.11 1.72 6.00
CA GLY A 80 6.01 0.63 5.03
C GLY A 80 6.11 -0.75 5.66
N ALA A 81 5.99 -1.79 4.83
CA ALA A 81 5.92 -3.18 5.27
C ALA A 81 6.62 -4.13 4.30
N LYS A 82 6.92 -5.34 4.78
CA LYS A 82 7.39 -6.49 4.00
C LYS A 82 6.84 -7.75 4.65
N ASN A 83 5.56 -8.03 4.42
CA ASN A 83 4.88 -9.10 5.15
C ASN A 83 5.24 -10.46 4.55
N HIS A 84 5.36 -11.44 5.44
CA HIS A 84 5.74 -12.81 5.13
C HIS A 84 4.55 -13.75 5.44
N MET A 85 4.30 -14.69 4.55
CA MET A 85 3.39 -15.82 4.77
C MET A 85 4.24 -17.08 4.97
N LEU A 86 4.26 -17.63 6.19
CA LEU A 86 4.91 -18.91 6.48
C LEU A 86 3.94 -20.05 6.19
N VAL A 87 4.36 -21.00 5.36
CA VAL A 87 3.58 -22.17 4.95
C VAL A 87 4.22 -23.42 5.51
N LEU A 88 3.48 -24.12 6.38
CA LEU A 88 3.90 -25.37 6.99
C LEU A 88 3.55 -26.57 6.10
N PRO A 89 4.21 -27.74 6.27
CA PRO A 89 4.00 -28.89 5.40
C PRO A 89 2.58 -29.50 5.45
N ASP A 90 1.83 -29.22 6.51
CA ASP A 90 0.45 -29.69 6.73
C ASP A 90 -0.62 -28.68 6.28
N ALA A 91 -0.21 -27.55 5.70
CA ALA A 91 -1.14 -26.55 5.20
C ALA A 91 -1.89 -27.04 3.95
N ASP A 92 -3.14 -26.59 3.80
CA ASP A 92 -3.88 -26.76 2.55
C ASP A 92 -3.28 -25.87 1.46
N LEU A 93 -2.51 -26.48 0.55
CA LEU A 93 -1.74 -25.76 -0.46
C LEU A 93 -2.62 -25.07 -1.52
N ASP A 94 -3.85 -25.55 -1.75
CA ASP A 94 -4.76 -24.89 -2.67
C ASP A 94 -5.30 -23.60 -2.06
N LEU A 95 -5.73 -23.65 -0.79
CA LEU A 95 -6.14 -22.46 -0.05
C LEU A 95 -5.00 -21.46 0.12
N VAL A 96 -3.79 -21.94 0.41
CA VAL A 96 -2.59 -21.10 0.52
C VAL A 96 -2.30 -20.40 -0.80
N ALA A 97 -2.33 -21.11 -1.93
CA ALA A 97 -2.04 -20.53 -3.23
C ALA A 97 -3.07 -19.47 -3.63
N ASP A 98 -4.37 -19.71 -3.40
CA ASP A 98 -5.43 -18.71 -3.61
C ASP A 98 -5.21 -17.46 -2.76
N SER A 99 -4.88 -17.67 -1.47
CA SER A 99 -4.64 -16.59 -0.51
C SER A 99 -3.38 -15.80 -0.85
N ALA A 100 -2.31 -16.46 -1.28
CA ALA A 100 -1.05 -15.82 -1.66
C ALA A 100 -1.22 -14.94 -2.89
N VAL A 101 -1.93 -15.41 -3.92
CA VAL A 101 -2.19 -14.61 -5.12
C VAL A 101 -3.10 -13.41 -4.81
N ASN A 102 -4.18 -13.62 -4.06
CA ASN A 102 -5.05 -12.51 -3.67
C ASN A 102 -4.30 -11.45 -2.82
N ALA A 103 -3.53 -11.90 -1.83
CA ALA A 103 -2.82 -11.01 -0.92
C ALA A 103 -1.58 -10.35 -1.55
N GLY A 104 -0.99 -10.96 -2.58
CA GLY A 104 0.17 -10.43 -3.30
C GLY A 104 -0.20 -9.47 -4.44
N PHE A 105 -1.22 -9.81 -5.23
CA PHE A 105 -1.56 -9.08 -6.46
C PHE A 105 -2.83 -8.21 -6.34
N GLY A 106 -3.66 -8.41 -5.32
CA GLY A 106 -4.82 -7.57 -5.08
C GLY A 106 -4.43 -6.10 -4.88
N ALA A 107 -5.10 -5.19 -5.60
CA ALA A 107 -4.72 -3.78 -5.73
C ALA A 107 -3.27 -3.59 -6.22
N ALA A 108 -2.84 -4.43 -7.16
CA ALA A 108 -1.49 -4.43 -7.74
C ALA A 108 -0.35 -4.52 -6.69
N GLY A 109 -0.65 -5.09 -5.51
CA GLY A 109 0.30 -5.19 -4.41
C GLY A 109 0.59 -3.86 -3.69
N GLU A 110 -0.08 -2.75 -4.03
CA GLU A 110 0.11 -1.42 -3.43
C GLU A 110 -0.59 -1.30 -2.05
N ARG A 111 -0.37 -2.29 -1.17
CA ARG A 111 -0.96 -2.37 0.18
C ARG A 111 0.14 -2.64 1.20
N CYS A 112 0.16 -1.89 2.31
CA CYS A 112 1.06 -2.20 3.43
C CYS A 112 0.78 -3.57 4.09
N MET A 113 -0.41 -4.13 3.84
CA MET A 113 -0.78 -5.47 4.30
C MET A 113 -0.56 -6.57 3.24
N ALA A 114 -0.07 -6.25 2.04
CA ALA A 114 0.19 -7.24 1.00
C ALA A 114 1.23 -8.27 1.45
N ILE A 115 1.04 -9.53 1.04
CA ILE A 115 2.04 -10.57 1.23
C ILE A 115 3.07 -10.44 0.13
N SER A 116 4.29 -10.10 0.54
CA SER A 116 5.39 -9.81 -0.38
C SER A 116 6.46 -10.91 -0.42
N VAL A 117 6.37 -11.87 0.50
CA VAL A 117 7.26 -13.03 0.62
C VAL A 117 6.43 -14.21 1.10
N VAL A 118 6.56 -15.35 0.42
CA VAL A 118 6.04 -16.64 0.89
C VAL A 118 7.22 -17.49 1.30
N LEU A 119 7.20 -18.00 2.53
CA LEU A 119 8.23 -18.87 3.10
C LEU A 119 7.63 -20.27 3.23
N ALA A 120 8.01 -21.20 2.35
CA ALA A 120 7.57 -22.58 2.43
C ALA A 120 8.58 -23.42 3.24
N VAL A 121 8.07 -24.22 4.17
CA VAL A 121 8.86 -25.24 4.85
C VAL A 121 8.78 -26.53 4.03
N GLU A 122 9.93 -27.10 3.67
CA GLU A 122 9.99 -28.35 2.90
C GLU A 122 9.14 -29.48 3.53
N PRO A 123 8.52 -30.37 2.73
CA PRO A 123 8.78 -30.60 1.30
C PRO A 123 7.79 -29.92 0.32
N VAL A 124 7.01 -28.93 0.75
CA VAL A 124 5.87 -28.42 -0.05
C VAL A 124 6.23 -27.33 -1.08
N ALA A 125 7.49 -26.91 -1.15
CA ALA A 125 7.89 -25.72 -1.90
C ALA A 125 7.59 -25.84 -3.41
N ASP A 126 8.00 -26.94 -4.04
CA ASP A 126 7.80 -27.15 -5.49
C ASP A 126 6.33 -27.21 -5.88
N GLU A 127 5.51 -27.92 -5.10
CA GLU A 127 4.06 -28.01 -5.33
C GLU A 127 3.39 -26.63 -5.17
N LEU A 128 3.77 -25.89 -4.13
CA LEU A 128 3.24 -24.56 -3.89
C LEU A 128 3.61 -23.58 -5.02
N ILE A 129 4.86 -23.61 -5.51
CA ILE A 129 5.31 -22.79 -6.64
C ILE A 129 4.44 -23.07 -7.88
N ALA A 130 4.18 -24.34 -8.19
CA ALA A 130 3.34 -24.72 -9.31
C ALA A 130 1.90 -24.19 -9.17
N LYS A 131 1.28 -24.38 -8.00
CA LYS A 131 -0.08 -23.91 -7.70
C LYS A 131 -0.22 -22.39 -7.78
N VAL A 132 0.76 -21.65 -7.23
CA VAL A 132 0.78 -20.18 -7.29
C VAL A 132 0.96 -19.70 -8.72
N SER A 133 1.90 -20.28 -9.47
CA SER A 133 2.17 -19.90 -10.87
C SER A 133 0.94 -20.08 -11.76
N GLU A 134 0.20 -21.19 -11.58
CA GLU A 134 -1.05 -21.45 -12.30
C GLU A 134 -2.10 -20.35 -12.07
N ARG A 135 -2.21 -19.85 -10.83
CA ARG A 135 -3.18 -18.82 -10.45
C ARG A 135 -2.77 -17.44 -10.95
N ILE A 136 -1.48 -17.10 -10.89
CA ILE A 136 -0.95 -15.84 -11.45
C ILE A 136 -1.28 -15.75 -12.95
N ALA A 137 -1.08 -16.85 -13.71
CA ALA A 137 -1.33 -16.89 -15.14
C ALA A 137 -2.81 -16.66 -15.54
N LYS A 138 -3.75 -16.74 -14.57
CA LYS A 138 -5.19 -16.54 -14.79
C LYS A 138 -5.68 -15.15 -14.37
N LEU A 139 -4.83 -14.30 -13.79
CA LEU A 139 -5.22 -12.96 -13.36
C LEU A 139 -5.72 -12.13 -14.54
N ARG A 140 -6.93 -11.58 -14.41
CA ARG A 140 -7.49 -10.63 -15.37
C ARG A 140 -7.00 -9.24 -15.01
N ILE A 141 -6.18 -8.66 -15.88
CA ILE A 141 -5.61 -7.32 -15.69
C ILE A 141 -6.47 -6.31 -16.47
N GLY A 142 -6.86 -5.21 -15.83
CA GLY A 142 -7.75 -4.23 -16.44
C GLY A 142 -7.66 -2.84 -15.81
N ASN A 143 -8.43 -1.90 -16.37
CA ASN A 143 -8.40 -0.48 -15.96
C ASN A 143 -9.29 -0.17 -14.73
N GLY A 144 -10.11 -1.12 -14.26
CA GLY A 144 -11.04 -0.94 -13.14
C GLY A 144 -12.22 0.01 -13.41
N ALA A 145 -12.45 0.42 -14.65
CA ALA A 145 -13.54 1.30 -15.06
C ALA A 145 -14.63 0.58 -15.88
N ASP A 146 -14.34 -0.63 -16.35
CA ASP A 146 -15.26 -1.46 -17.12
C ASP A 146 -16.26 -2.20 -16.21
N ALA A 147 -17.39 -2.65 -16.77
CA ALA A 147 -18.46 -3.31 -16.00
C ALA A 147 -18.05 -4.63 -15.32
N ALA A 148 -16.97 -5.26 -15.79
CA ALA A 148 -16.41 -6.45 -15.19
C ALA A 148 -15.12 -6.07 -14.44
N GLU A 149 -15.16 -6.19 -13.11
CA GLU A 149 -14.00 -5.90 -12.27
C GLU A 149 -12.83 -6.85 -12.58
N PRO A 150 -11.63 -6.30 -12.88
CA PRO A 150 -10.42 -7.10 -13.05
C PRO A 150 -9.92 -7.61 -11.70
N ASP A 151 -9.04 -8.61 -11.74
CA ASP A 151 -8.37 -9.12 -10.54
C ASP A 151 -7.21 -8.19 -10.11
N MET A 152 -6.62 -7.46 -11.07
CA MET A 152 -5.54 -6.51 -10.83
C MET A 152 -5.67 -5.26 -11.73
N GLY A 153 -5.49 -4.09 -11.12
CA GLY A 153 -5.46 -2.79 -11.79
C GLY A 153 -4.05 -2.31 -12.16
N PRO A 154 -3.90 -1.09 -12.71
CA PRO A 154 -2.60 -0.47 -12.91
C PRO A 154 -1.97 -0.01 -11.59
N LEU A 155 -0.65 0.17 -11.58
CA LEU A 155 0.06 0.87 -10.51
C LEU A 155 -0.24 2.38 -10.55
N ILE A 156 -0.10 3.05 -9.39
CA ILE A 156 -0.54 4.45 -9.21
C ILE A 156 0.10 5.49 -10.15
N SER A 157 1.29 5.22 -10.69
CA SER A 157 2.02 6.18 -11.56
C SER A 157 3.07 5.48 -12.42
N ALA A 158 3.41 6.08 -13.56
CA ALA A 158 4.47 5.58 -14.44
C ALA A 158 5.82 5.44 -13.72
N GLN A 159 6.18 6.41 -12.86
CA GLN A 159 7.41 6.37 -12.08
C GLN A 159 7.42 5.21 -11.08
N HIS A 160 6.26 4.88 -10.49
CA HIS A 160 6.16 3.72 -9.60
C HIS A 160 6.26 2.41 -10.38
N ARG A 161 5.60 2.31 -11.54
CA ARG A 161 5.75 1.18 -12.46
C ARG A 161 7.20 0.94 -12.85
N ASP A 162 7.91 1.97 -13.29
CA ASP A 162 9.31 1.83 -13.73
C ASP A 162 10.21 1.36 -12.56
N LYS A 163 9.95 1.87 -11.35
CA LYS A 163 10.63 1.40 -10.15
C LYS A 163 10.32 -0.08 -9.85
N VAL A 164 9.06 -0.50 -9.93
CA VAL A 164 8.66 -1.90 -9.70
C VAL A 164 9.31 -2.82 -10.73
N SER A 165 9.26 -2.45 -12.01
CA SER A 165 9.89 -3.18 -13.11
C SER A 165 11.39 -3.36 -12.89
N SER A 166 12.10 -2.33 -12.41
CA SER A 166 13.54 -2.43 -12.12
C SER A 166 13.91 -3.47 -11.05
N TYR A 167 12.97 -3.84 -10.16
CA TYR A 167 13.25 -4.89 -9.17
C TYR A 167 13.28 -6.30 -9.77
N VAL A 168 12.65 -6.52 -10.93
CA VAL A 168 12.72 -7.81 -11.64
C VAL A 168 14.14 -8.00 -12.19
N ASP A 169 14.70 -6.97 -12.83
CA ASP A 169 16.09 -6.97 -13.32
C ASP A 169 17.09 -7.20 -12.18
N ILE A 170 16.88 -6.54 -11.03
CA ILE A 170 17.73 -6.74 -9.84
C ILE A 170 17.63 -8.18 -9.34
N ALA A 171 16.42 -8.75 -9.28
CA ALA A 171 16.22 -10.12 -8.82
C ALA A 171 16.94 -11.13 -9.74
N GLU A 172 16.85 -10.96 -11.06
CA GLU A 172 17.57 -11.80 -12.01
C GLU A 172 19.10 -11.68 -11.85
N ALA A 173 19.61 -10.44 -11.72
CA ALA A 173 21.03 -10.18 -11.51
C ALA A 173 21.56 -10.78 -10.20
N ASP A 174 20.74 -10.79 -9.14
CA ASP A 174 21.05 -11.40 -7.84
C ASP A 174 20.90 -12.94 -7.84
N GLY A 175 20.50 -13.54 -8.97
CA GLY A 175 20.42 -14.98 -9.16
C GLY A 175 19.07 -15.61 -8.76
N ALA A 176 18.02 -14.81 -8.59
CA ALA A 176 16.67 -15.34 -8.39
C ALA A 176 16.14 -15.97 -9.69
N ARG A 177 15.39 -17.06 -9.55
CA ARG A 177 14.68 -17.67 -10.68
C ARG A 177 13.33 -17.00 -10.88
N ILE A 178 13.13 -16.35 -12.02
CA ILE A 178 11.83 -15.83 -12.44
C ILE A 178 10.98 -17.01 -12.93
N VAL A 179 9.93 -17.36 -12.18
CA VAL A 179 9.01 -18.46 -12.52
C VAL A 179 7.82 -18.01 -13.34
N VAL A 180 7.41 -16.75 -13.17
CA VAL A 180 6.41 -16.06 -13.98
C VAL A 180 6.94 -14.65 -14.25
N ASP A 181 7.05 -14.30 -15.52
CA ASP A 181 7.43 -12.96 -16.01
C ASP A 181 6.16 -12.26 -16.50
N GLY A 182 5.86 -11.07 -15.96
CA GLY A 182 4.53 -10.46 -15.98
C GLY A 182 4.49 -9.00 -16.40
#